data_AF-R9MZ91-F1
#
_entry.id   AF-R9MZ91-F1
#
_cell.length_a   1.000
_cell.length_b   1.000
_cell.length_c   1.000
_cell.angle_alpha   90.00
_cell.angle_beta   90.00
_cell.angle_gamma   90.00
#
_symmetry.space_group_name_H-M   'P 1'
#
loop_
_entity.id
_entity.type
_entity.pdbx_description
1 polymer ?
#
loop_
_entity_poly.entity_id
_entity_poly.type
_entity_poly.pdbx_seq_one_letter_code
_entity_poly.pdbx_strand_id
1 'polypeptide(L)'
;MRNDSEQKHKGHGKGIRFTLSLALILTLIFSLAGCDGLNLGGKQPKAKSIAEAAENSLTALQTGDFESFASYLEEGNELLHVFAAMEGESIPEMDKAYQLFCSQQSDMEFTIGEEVENLHGMIYIKVKTRDYGSSIYEAMLDALEKQAKEGGDVYTNVGGWMEQGISSAQMGEEEEAKADYAAKNGGYYLQHRGYPDLEFLNVLTGGFYDYADVTMTVCTYEEEGYSLRYDIAAVGDTIISFLKKEGIDESLVDLSLVEQFKLEQEQRCDMLSGIYGSVLVEDGMVFTTFGVDFSAANQTDLVNAGIVSGAYDTSFAEYLSLSSTISGFESDGIDCVTTPQYEEE
;
A
#
# COMPACT_ATOMS: atom_id res chain seq x y z
N MET A 1 67.33 48.22 -15.24
CA MET A 1 68.49 47.53 -15.86
C MET A 1 67.99 46.16 -16.29
N ARG A 2 67.58 45.99 -17.55
CA ARG A 2 68.39 45.36 -18.64
C ARG A 2 69.04 44.04 -18.17
N ASN A 3 68.53 42.89 -18.58
CA ASN A 3 68.88 42.28 -19.87
C ASN A 3 68.11 40.99 -20.15
N ASP A 4 67.66 40.88 -21.40
CA ASP A 4 67.30 39.65 -22.11
C ASP A 4 68.51 38.72 -22.31
N SER A 5 68.24 37.42 -22.46
CA SER A 5 68.73 36.56 -23.57
C SER A 5 68.38 35.10 -23.26
N GLU A 6 67.44 34.41 -23.91
CA GLU A 6 67.38 33.95 -25.31
C GLU A 6 68.20 32.65 -25.60
N GLN A 7 67.56 31.79 -26.42
CA GLN A 7 68.07 30.66 -27.25
C GLN A 7 67.85 29.23 -26.72
N LYS A 8 66.93 28.43 -27.29
CA LYS A 8 66.80 27.80 -28.64
C LYS A 8 67.74 26.60 -28.87
N HIS A 9 67.14 25.42 -29.10
CA HIS A 9 67.26 24.56 -30.30
C HIS A 9 66.79 23.12 -30.00
N LYS A 10 65.70 22.62 -30.63
CA LYS A 10 65.55 21.95 -31.95
C LYS A 10 65.67 20.40 -31.90
N GLY A 11 64.71 19.73 -32.56
CA GLY A 11 64.89 18.44 -33.23
C GLY A 11 64.05 17.28 -32.66
N HIS A 12 62.84 17.01 -33.15
CA HIS A 12 62.50 16.08 -34.25
C HIS A 12 62.91 14.61 -34.03
N GLY A 13 61.91 13.72 -33.95
CA GLY A 13 61.88 12.53 -34.81
C GLY A 13 61.73 11.15 -34.16
N LYS A 14 60.49 10.65 -34.19
CA LYS A 14 60.06 9.26 -34.49
C LYS A 14 60.46 8.10 -33.57
N GLY A 15 59.45 7.34 -33.12
CA GLY A 15 59.63 5.94 -32.75
C GLY A 15 58.52 5.37 -31.85
N ILE A 16 57.44 4.91 -32.47
CA ILE A 16 56.32 4.16 -31.85
C ILE A 16 56.86 2.87 -31.20
N ARG A 17 56.55 2.63 -29.91
CA ARG A 17 56.28 1.29 -29.38
C ARG A 17 55.19 1.35 -28.29
N PHE A 18 54.10 0.67 -28.61
CA PHE A 18 52.99 0.28 -27.74
C PHE A 18 53.48 -0.36 -26.43
N THR A 19 52.90 0.03 -25.31
CA THR A 19 52.56 -0.89 -24.21
C THR A 19 51.47 -0.25 -23.38
N LEU A 20 50.26 -0.82 -23.50
CA LEU A 20 49.11 -0.56 -22.64
C LEU A 20 49.48 -0.84 -21.18
N SER A 21 49.13 0.06 -20.27
CA SER A 21 48.80 -0.29 -18.89
C SER A 21 47.72 0.64 -18.39
N LEU A 22 46.54 0.05 -18.27
CA LEU A 22 45.28 0.59 -17.79
C LEU A 22 45.42 0.82 -16.27
N ALA A 23 45.35 2.07 -15.81
CA ALA A 23 45.20 2.39 -14.40
C ALA A 23 43.81 3.01 -14.20
N LEU A 24 42.90 2.18 -13.72
CA LEU A 24 41.51 2.49 -13.36
C LEU A 24 41.53 3.47 -12.17
N ILE A 25 41.13 4.72 -12.37
CA ILE A 25 40.89 5.68 -11.28
C ILE A 25 39.44 5.47 -10.84
N LEU A 26 39.27 4.75 -9.73
CA LEU A 26 37.99 4.62 -9.04
C LEU A 26 37.80 5.89 -8.18
N THR A 27 37.09 6.88 -8.71
CA THR A 27 36.62 8.03 -7.91
C THR A 27 35.46 7.57 -7.03
N LEU A 28 35.78 7.30 -5.78
CA LEU A 28 34.84 7.13 -4.67
C LEU A 28 34.16 8.49 -4.43
N ILE A 29 32.92 8.66 -4.91
CA ILE A 29 32.08 9.79 -4.53
C ILE A 29 31.52 9.47 -3.15
N PHE A 30 32.01 10.20 -2.13
CA PHE A 30 31.35 10.26 -0.83
C PHE A 30 30.05 11.06 -1.00
N SER A 31 28.93 10.38 -1.21
CA SER A 31 27.61 10.93 -0.93
C SER A 31 27.46 11.02 0.59
N LEU A 32 27.49 12.24 1.10
CA LEU A 32 26.94 12.55 2.41
C LEU A 32 25.45 12.21 2.37
N ALA A 33 25.04 11.18 3.10
CA ALA A 33 23.65 10.95 3.45
C ALA A 33 23.21 12.09 4.38
N GLY A 34 22.64 13.13 3.78
CA GLY A 34 21.66 13.97 4.45
C GLY A 34 20.30 13.32 4.24
N CYS A 35 19.49 13.26 5.29
CA CYS A 35 18.06 12.99 5.19
C CYS A 35 17.43 14.11 4.35
N ASP A 36 17.31 13.89 3.05
CA ASP A 36 16.43 14.64 2.17
C ASP A 36 15.20 13.74 1.99
N GLY A 37 14.03 14.21 2.46
CA GLY A 37 12.77 13.53 2.19
C GLY A 37 12.60 13.30 0.68
N LEU A 38 12.03 12.12 0.35
CA LEU A 38 11.58 11.66 -0.96
C LEU A 38 11.71 12.70 -2.10
N ASN A 39 12.90 12.85 -2.66
CA ASN A 39 13.13 13.64 -3.87
C ASN A 39 13.08 12.71 -5.09
N LEU A 40 11.95 12.03 -5.29
CA LEU A 40 11.60 11.34 -6.55
C LEU A 40 11.35 12.34 -7.71
N GLY A 41 11.64 13.63 -7.51
CA GLY A 41 11.37 14.71 -8.45
C GLY A 41 12.41 14.87 -9.57
N GLY A 42 12.43 13.92 -10.51
CA GLY A 42 12.91 14.19 -11.86
C GLY A 42 12.16 15.39 -12.46
N LYS A 43 12.77 16.16 -13.38
CA LYS A 43 12.03 17.23 -14.06
C LYS A 43 11.04 16.62 -15.04
N GLN A 44 9.74 16.90 -14.83
CA GLN A 44 8.67 16.56 -15.76
C GLN A 44 9.05 16.93 -17.22
N PRO A 45 8.73 16.06 -18.19
CA PRO A 45 8.69 16.45 -19.60
C PRO A 45 7.89 17.74 -19.79
N LYS A 46 8.40 18.65 -20.62
CA LYS A 46 7.69 19.89 -20.92
C LYS A 46 6.40 19.58 -21.67
N ALA A 47 5.26 19.80 -21.01
CA ALA A 47 3.94 19.76 -21.64
C ALA A 47 3.42 21.19 -21.91
N LYS A 48 2.71 21.38 -23.02
CA LYS A 48 2.08 22.65 -23.41
C LYS A 48 0.59 22.72 -23.04
N SER A 49 -0.01 21.58 -22.69
CA SER A 49 -1.41 21.46 -22.28
C SER A 49 -1.58 20.37 -21.23
N ILE A 50 -2.76 20.34 -20.59
CA ILE A 50 -3.12 19.24 -19.67
C ILE A 50 -3.21 17.90 -20.41
N ALA A 51 -3.69 17.90 -21.66
CA ALA A 51 -3.75 16.68 -22.47
C ALA A 51 -2.36 16.10 -22.76
N GLU A 52 -1.37 16.95 -23.08
CA GLU A 52 0.01 16.52 -23.29
C GLU A 52 0.66 16.07 -21.97
N ALA A 53 0.31 16.69 -20.83
CA ALA A 53 0.78 16.24 -19.52
C ALA A 53 0.23 14.86 -19.15
N ALA A 54 -1.08 14.65 -19.35
CA ALA A 54 -1.75 13.37 -19.11
C ALA A 54 -1.25 12.27 -20.04
N GLU A 55 -1.02 12.56 -21.32
CA GLU A 55 -0.44 11.59 -22.25
C GLU A 55 0.98 11.19 -21.81
N ASN A 56 1.82 12.15 -21.42
CA ASN A 56 3.18 11.88 -20.96
C ASN A 56 3.21 11.06 -19.66
N SER A 57 2.40 11.41 -18.66
CA SER A 57 2.35 10.69 -17.38
C SER A 57 1.86 9.26 -17.56
N LEU A 58 0.73 9.07 -18.27
CA LEU A 58 0.17 7.73 -18.47
C LEU A 58 1.04 6.84 -19.34
N THR A 59 1.72 7.42 -20.34
CA THR A 59 2.75 6.68 -21.10
C THR A 59 3.90 6.25 -20.21
N ALA A 60 4.37 7.12 -19.30
CA ALA A 60 5.43 6.78 -18.36
C ALA A 60 5.04 5.60 -17.46
N LEU A 61 3.84 5.65 -16.87
CA LEU A 61 3.30 4.54 -16.07
C LEU A 61 3.21 3.24 -16.88
N GLN A 62 2.60 3.30 -18.07
CA GLN A 62 2.42 2.13 -18.96
C GLN A 62 3.76 1.50 -19.38
N THR A 63 4.81 2.30 -19.54
CA THR A 63 6.12 1.84 -20.01
C THR A 63 7.09 1.48 -18.87
N GLY A 64 6.66 1.64 -17.61
CA GLY A 64 7.47 1.38 -16.43
C GLY A 64 8.54 2.46 -16.14
N ASP A 65 8.38 3.66 -16.69
CA ASP A 65 9.18 4.85 -16.34
C ASP A 65 8.60 5.52 -15.10
N PHE A 66 8.72 4.84 -13.95
CA PHE A 66 8.10 5.26 -12.70
C PHE A 66 8.72 6.54 -12.13
N GLU A 67 10.01 6.82 -12.37
CA GLU A 67 10.63 8.11 -12.04
C GLU A 67 9.91 9.25 -12.77
N SER A 68 9.66 9.11 -14.08
CA SER A 68 8.93 10.13 -14.83
C SER A 68 7.47 10.23 -14.39
N PHE A 69 6.78 9.12 -14.10
CA PHE A 69 5.41 9.17 -13.60
C PHE A 69 5.32 9.83 -12.22
N ALA A 70 6.20 9.46 -11.28
CA ALA A 70 6.27 10.04 -9.94
C ALA A 70 6.47 11.57 -9.99
N SER A 71 7.19 12.08 -10.99
CA SER A 71 7.35 13.53 -11.18
C SER A 71 6.03 14.29 -11.42
N TYR A 72 4.94 13.60 -11.82
CA TYR A 72 3.60 14.17 -11.99
C TYR A 72 2.72 14.07 -10.74
N LEU A 73 3.13 13.33 -9.71
CA LEU A 73 2.38 13.19 -8.47
C LEU A 73 2.68 14.35 -7.51
N GLU A 74 1.70 14.74 -6.71
CA GLU A 74 1.95 15.67 -5.60
C GLU A 74 2.46 14.94 -4.36
N GLU A 75 3.20 15.69 -3.53
CA GLU A 75 3.55 15.29 -2.17
C GLU A 75 2.31 14.77 -1.42
N GLY A 76 2.50 13.68 -0.67
CA GLY A 76 1.48 12.94 0.05
C GLY A 76 0.61 12.02 -0.81
N ASN A 77 0.93 11.80 -2.09
CA ASN A 77 0.26 10.78 -2.89
C ASN A 77 0.83 9.39 -2.55
N GLU A 78 -0.04 8.45 -2.20
CA GLU A 78 0.29 7.11 -1.73
C GLU A 78 0.99 6.25 -2.81
N LEU A 79 0.94 6.63 -4.09
CA LEU A 79 1.73 5.94 -5.11
C LEU A 79 3.22 6.31 -5.07
N LEU A 80 3.60 7.41 -4.39
CA LEU A 80 5.02 7.79 -4.28
C LEU A 80 5.84 6.70 -3.60
N HIS A 81 5.38 6.15 -2.47
CA HIS A 81 6.10 5.06 -1.79
C HIS A 81 6.06 3.74 -2.56
N VAL A 82 4.98 3.49 -3.31
CA VAL A 82 4.87 2.31 -4.19
C VAL A 82 5.96 2.32 -5.25
N PHE A 83 6.22 3.48 -5.86
CA PHE A 83 7.25 3.62 -6.88
C PHE A 83 8.66 3.82 -6.30
N ALA A 84 8.78 4.35 -5.08
CA ALA A 84 10.05 4.41 -4.35
C ALA A 84 10.66 2.99 -4.17
N ALA A 85 9.81 1.97 -3.98
CA ALA A 85 10.21 0.56 -3.93
C ALA A 85 10.91 0.07 -5.21
N MET A 86 10.64 0.69 -6.35
CA MET A 86 11.31 0.37 -7.61
C MET A 86 12.69 1.03 -7.72
N GLU A 87 12.91 2.14 -7.02
CA GLU A 87 14.16 2.91 -7.01
C GLU A 87 15.09 2.55 -5.84
N GLY A 88 14.69 1.58 -5.01
CA GLY A 88 15.53 0.98 -3.96
C GLY A 88 15.21 1.40 -2.53
N GLU A 89 14.15 2.19 -2.32
CA GLU A 89 13.60 2.47 -0.98
C GLU A 89 12.67 1.33 -0.57
N SER A 90 13.09 0.53 0.40
CA SER A 90 12.40 -0.73 0.73
C SER A 90 11.32 -0.49 1.78
N ILE A 91 10.12 -0.99 1.51
CA ILE A 91 9.11 -1.35 2.50
C ILE A 91 9.10 -2.87 2.51
N PRO A 92 9.94 -3.54 3.33
CA PRO A 92 10.25 -4.96 3.18
C PRO A 92 9.02 -5.88 3.14
N GLU A 93 7.99 -5.53 3.90
CA GLU A 93 6.71 -6.24 3.96
C GLU A 93 5.93 -6.17 2.65
N MET A 94 6.11 -5.09 1.87
CA MET A 94 5.32 -4.77 0.67
C MET A 94 6.09 -4.83 -0.65
N ASP A 95 7.43 -4.83 -0.63
CA ASP A 95 8.29 -4.74 -1.82
C ASP A 95 7.89 -5.70 -2.94
N LYS A 96 7.58 -6.96 -2.61
CA LYS A 96 7.19 -7.95 -3.62
C LYS A 96 5.85 -7.62 -4.27
N ALA A 97 4.87 -7.20 -3.49
CA ALA A 97 3.57 -6.82 -3.99
C ALA A 97 3.69 -5.57 -4.88
N TYR A 98 4.44 -4.55 -4.45
CA TYR A 98 4.68 -3.34 -5.23
C TYR A 98 5.45 -3.62 -6.53
N GLN A 99 6.49 -4.45 -6.48
CA GLN A 99 7.22 -4.89 -7.68
C GLN A 99 6.31 -5.65 -8.65
N LEU A 100 5.45 -6.53 -8.13
CA LEU A 100 4.51 -7.27 -8.96
C LEU A 100 3.48 -6.34 -9.62
N PHE A 101 2.88 -5.42 -8.86
CA PHE A 101 1.97 -4.40 -9.39
C PHE A 101 2.65 -3.58 -10.48
N CYS A 102 3.84 -3.04 -10.20
CA CYS A 102 4.61 -2.24 -11.16
C CYS A 102 4.92 -3.04 -12.43
N SER A 103 5.26 -4.34 -12.32
CA SER A 103 5.57 -5.18 -13.48
C SER A 103 4.38 -5.40 -14.43
N GLN A 104 3.15 -5.18 -13.96
CA GLN A 104 1.92 -5.40 -14.74
C GLN A 104 1.34 -4.12 -15.36
N GLN A 105 1.95 -2.95 -15.13
CA GLN A 105 1.44 -1.67 -15.66
C GLN A 105 1.44 -1.60 -17.20
N SER A 106 2.25 -2.42 -17.87
CA SER A 106 2.24 -2.53 -19.34
C SER A 106 0.94 -3.07 -19.92
N ASP A 107 0.09 -3.71 -19.11
CA ASP A 107 -1.21 -4.23 -19.54
C ASP A 107 -2.30 -3.13 -19.58
N MET A 108 -2.03 -1.96 -18.98
CA MET A 108 -2.94 -0.81 -19.00
C MET A 108 -3.11 -0.29 -20.43
N GLU A 109 -4.35 0.00 -20.83
CA GLU A 109 -4.69 0.76 -22.03
C GLU A 109 -5.34 2.08 -21.60
N PHE A 110 -5.05 3.18 -22.30
CA PHE A 110 -5.70 4.46 -22.02
C PHE A 110 -5.99 5.27 -23.28
N THR A 111 -6.99 6.15 -23.20
CA THR A 111 -7.30 7.15 -24.22
C THR A 111 -7.55 8.50 -23.56
N ILE A 112 -6.86 9.53 -24.06
CA ILE A 112 -7.06 10.91 -23.64
C ILE A 112 -8.29 11.49 -24.35
N GLY A 113 -9.26 11.95 -23.57
CA GLY A 113 -10.49 12.58 -24.03
C GLY A 113 -10.42 14.10 -24.11
N GLU A 114 -11.57 14.74 -24.08
CA GLU A 114 -11.69 16.20 -24.10
C GLU A 114 -11.50 16.81 -22.70
N GLU A 115 -11.06 18.07 -22.66
CA GLU A 115 -11.07 18.84 -21.41
C GLU A 115 -12.52 19.00 -20.92
N VAL A 116 -12.72 18.95 -19.60
CA VAL A 116 -14.06 19.02 -19.02
C VAL A 116 -14.61 20.45 -19.14
N GLU A 117 -15.77 20.60 -19.78
CA GLU A 117 -16.42 21.91 -19.89
C GLU A 117 -16.64 22.57 -18.53
N ASN A 118 -16.19 23.82 -18.39
CA ASN A 118 -16.32 24.65 -17.18
C ASN A 118 -15.52 24.20 -15.95
N LEU A 119 -14.64 23.19 -16.08
CA LEU A 119 -13.73 22.76 -15.02
C LEU A 119 -12.28 22.84 -15.52
N HIS A 120 -11.61 23.94 -15.17
CA HIS A 120 -10.20 24.14 -15.55
C HIS A 120 -9.32 23.08 -14.91
N GLY A 121 -8.36 22.54 -15.67
CA GLY A 121 -7.42 21.53 -15.18
C GLY A 121 -7.90 20.08 -15.35
N MET A 122 -9.18 19.87 -15.65
CA MET A 122 -9.76 18.53 -15.74
C MET A 122 -9.86 18.02 -17.17
N ILE A 123 -9.55 16.74 -17.34
CA ILE A 123 -9.64 16.03 -18.62
C ILE A 123 -10.28 14.65 -18.43
N TYR A 124 -11.12 14.24 -19.37
CA TYR A 124 -11.64 12.86 -19.39
C TYR A 124 -10.56 11.90 -19.87
N ILE A 125 -10.40 10.79 -19.15
CA ILE A 125 -9.47 9.73 -19.49
C ILE A 125 -10.21 8.42 -19.40
N LYS A 126 -10.13 7.62 -20.47
CA LYS A 126 -10.57 6.23 -20.45
C LYS A 126 -9.39 5.35 -20.10
N VAL A 127 -9.57 4.45 -19.15
CA VAL A 127 -8.55 3.48 -18.73
C VAL A 127 -9.16 2.09 -18.74
N LYS A 128 -8.39 1.13 -19.23
CA LYS A 128 -8.65 -0.29 -19.05
C LYS A 128 -7.40 -0.92 -18.45
N THR A 129 -7.53 -1.44 -17.24
CA THR A 129 -6.43 -2.08 -16.50
C THR A 129 -6.94 -3.34 -15.80
N ARG A 130 -6.09 -4.01 -15.03
CA ARG A 130 -6.50 -5.17 -14.23
C ARG A 130 -7.32 -4.73 -13.02
N ASP A 131 -8.32 -5.51 -12.64
CA ASP A 131 -9.12 -5.29 -11.42
C ASP A 131 -8.35 -5.82 -10.20
N TYR A 132 -7.43 -5.00 -9.71
CA TYR A 132 -6.62 -5.29 -8.54
C TYR A 132 -7.43 -5.18 -7.25
N GLY A 133 -8.26 -4.14 -7.13
CA GLY A 133 -9.02 -3.85 -5.91
C GLY A 133 -9.91 -5.02 -5.48
N SER A 134 -10.70 -5.58 -6.40
CA SER A 134 -11.54 -6.74 -6.09
C SER A 134 -10.70 -7.97 -5.75
N SER A 135 -9.61 -8.20 -6.49
CA SER A 135 -8.76 -9.39 -6.30
C SER A 135 -7.97 -9.35 -4.99
N ILE A 136 -7.51 -8.16 -4.58
CA ILE A 136 -6.83 -7.94 -3.29
C ILE A 136 -7.82 -8.12 -2.14
N TYR A 137 -9.02 -7.57 -2.27
CA TYR A 137 -10.10 -7.78 -1.30
C TYR A 137 -10.41 -9.26 -1.11
N GLU A 138 -10.61 -10.03 -2.18
CA GLU A 138 -10.85 -11.47 -2.12
C GLU A 138 -9.69 -12.22 -1.44
N ALA A 139 -8.44 -11.89 -1.77
CA ALA A 139 -7.27 -12.52 -1.16
C ALA A 139 -7.15 -12.20 0.35
N MET A 140 -7.45 -10.96 0.75
CA MET A 140 -7.50 -10.57 2.16
C MET A 140 -8.58 -11.36 2.91
N LEU A 141 -9.77 -11.51 2.32
CA LEU A 141 -10.86 -12.28 2.93
C LEU A 141 -10.53 -13.75 3.08
N ASP A 142 -9.95 -14.38 2.05
CA ASP A 142 -9.50 -15.77 2.12
C ASP A 142 -8.48 -15.94 3.26
N ALA A 143 -7.55 -15.00 3.41
CA ALA A 143 -6.57 -15.01 4.49
C ALA A 143 -7.23 -14.83 5.87
N LEU A 144 -8.17 -13.89 6.01
CA LEU A 144 -8.94 -13.65 7.23
C LEU A 144 -9.72 -14.90 7.65
N GLU A 145 -10.52 -15.47 6.74
CA GLU A 145 -11.34 -16.66 7.00
C GLU A 145 -10.45 -17.84 7.39
N LYS A 146 -9.37 -18.07 6.64
CA LYS A 146 -8.45 -19.16 6.91
C LYS A 146 -7.81 -19.02 8.29
N GLN A 147 -7.28 -17.84 8.64
CA GLN A 147 -6.68 -17.65 9.96
C GLN A 147 -7.72 -17.74 11.08
N ALA A 148 -8.94 -17.25 10.85
CA ALA A 148 -10.03 -17.38 11.82
C ALA A 148 -10.41 -18.84 12.07
N LYS A 149 -10.44 -19.70 11.04
CA LYS A 149 -10.89 -21.09 11.17
C LYS A 149 -9.79 -22.08 11.53
N GLU A 150 -8.55 -21.81 11.11
CA GLU A 150 -7.44 -22.76 11.18
C GLU A 150 -6.28 -22.29 12.07
N GLY A 151 -6.26 -21.01 12.46
CA GLY A 151 -5.11 -20.40 13.14
C GLY A 151 -3.99 -20.01 12.16
N GLY A 152 -2.79 -19.76 12.69
CA GLY A 152 -1.64 -19.27 11.91
C GLY A 152 -1.57 -17.75 11.78
N ASP A 153 -0.88 -17.27 10.74
CA ASP A 153 -0.46 -15.87 10.54
C ASP A 153 -0.73 -15.34 9.11
N VAL A 154 -1.53 -16.07 8.32
CA VAL A 154 -1.79 -15.75 6.90
C VAL A 154 -2.49 -14.41 6.70
N TYR A 155 -3.37 -14.00 7.61
CA TYR A 155 -4.07 -12.70 7.56
C TYR A 155 -3.13 -11.54 7.93
N THR A 156 -2.25 -11.75 8.91
CA THR A 156 -1.24 -10.75 9.30
C THR A 156 -0.15 -10.54 8.26
N ASN A 157 0.02 -11.49 7.32
CA ASN A 157 0.94 -11.37 6.20
C ASN A 157 0.36 -10.48 5.09
N VAL A 158 0.34 -9.17 5.32
CA VAL A 158 -0.17 -8.13 4.39
C VAL A 158 0.38 -8.30 2.98
N GLY A 159 1.71 -8.33 2.86
CA GLY A 159 2.36 -8.52 1.57
C GLY A 159 1.96 -9.81 0.87
N GLY A 160 1.69 -10.88 1.62
CA GLY A 160 1.28 -12.18 1.09
C GLY A 160 -0.08 -12.17 0.39
N TRP A 161 -1.12 -11.66 1.04
CA TRP A 161 -2.45 -11.59 0.41
C TRP A 161 -2.52 -10.48 -0.65
N MET A 162 -1.76 -9.38 -0.50
CA MET A 162 -1.58 -8.39 -1.56
C MET A 162 -0.94 -9.01 -2.81
N GLU A 163 0.18 -9.71 -2.68
CA GLU A 163 0.86 -10.38 -3.79
C GLU A 163 -0.07 -11.40 -4.47
N GLN A 164 -0.85 -12.16 -3.68
CA GLN A 164 -1.84 -13.09 -4.21
C GLN A 164 -2.92 -12.37 -5.03
N GLY A 165 -3.53 -11.31 -4.50
CA GLY A 165 -4.56 -10.55 -5.18
C GLY A 165 -4.06 -9.90 -6.48
N ILE A 166 -2.86 -9.31 -6.45
CA ILE A 166 -2.24 -8.72 -7.65
C ILE A 166 -1.93 -9.80 -8.69
N SER A 167 -1.49 -10.99 -8.26
CA SER A 167 -1.22 -12.10 -9.18
C SER A 167 -2.49 -12.68 -9.81
N SER A 168 -3.63 -12.65 -9.12
CA SER A 168 -4.90 -13.19 -9.63
C SER A 168 -5.73 -12.17 -10.43
N ALA A 169 -5.38 -10.89 -10.35
CA ALA A 169 -6.09 -9.80 -11.00
C ALA A 169 -6.25 -10.03 -12.51
N GLN A 170 -7.50 -9.99 -12.98
CA GLN A 170 -7.84 -10.11 -14.40
C GLN A 170 -8.08 -8.73 -15.00
N MET A 171 -7.99 -8.61 -16.33
CA MET A 171 -8.37 -7.36 -17.00
C MET A 171 -9.82 -7.01 -16.68
N GLY A 172 -10.02 -5.80 -16.15
CA GLY A 172 -11.32 -5.22 -15.88
C GLY A 172 -11.96 -4.62 -17.14
N GLU A 173 -13.06 -3.92 -16.90
CA GLU A 173 -13.76 -3.16 -17.93
C GLU A 173 -13.04 -1.83 -18.24
N GLU A 174 -13.34 -1.23 -19.40
CA GLU A 174 -12.90 0.15 -19.67
C GLU A 174 -13.79 1.12 -18.91
N GLU A 175 -13.18 2.00 -18.14
CA GLU A 175 -13.86 3.03 -17.34
C GLU A 175 -13.39 4.43 -17.75
N GLU A 176 -14.27 5.42 -17.65
CA GLU A 176 -13.98 6.82 -17.94
C GLU A 176 -14.02 7.62 -16.63
N ALA A 177 -12.92 8.30 -16.30
CA ALA A 177 -12.81 9.15 -15.13
C ALA A 177 -12.22 10.52 -15.48
N LYS A 178 -12.33 11.48 -14.55
CA LYS A 178 -11.81 12.84 -14.70
C LYS A 178 -10.51 12.97 -13.93
N ALA A 179 -9.42 13.29 -14.61
CA ALA A 179 -8.15 13.61 -13.96
C ALA A 179 -7.97 15.13 -13.85
N ASP A 180 -7.63 15.65 -12.68
CA ASP A 180 -7.22 17.05 -12.49
C ASP A 180 -5.70 17.18 -12.55
N TYR A 181 -5.20 17.85 -13.59
CA TYR A 181 -3.80 18.23 -13.75
C TYR A 181 -3.64 19.73 -13.47
N ALA A 182 -3.28 20.06 -12.23
CA ALA A 182 -3.09 21.44 -11.81
C ALA A 182 -1.75 22.00 -12.31
N ALA A 183 -1.78 23.16 -12.97
CA ALA A 183 -0.58 23.86 -13.40
C ALA A 183 0.11 24.54 -12.19
N LYS A 184 1.28 24.05 -11.78
CA LYS A 184 2.08 24.57 -10.66
C LYS A 184 3.55 24.67 -11.05
N ASN A 185 4.24 25.75 -10.66
CA ASN A 185 5.70 25.91 -10.84
C ASN A 185 6.26 25.62 -12.26
N GLY A 186 5.45 25.81 -13.31
CA GLY A 186 5.85 25.55 -14.69
C GLY A 186 5.74 24.08 -15.14
N GLY A 187 5.07 23.24 -14.35
CA GLY A 187 4.67 21.86 -14.67
C GLY A 187 3.17 21.63 -14.40
N TYR A 188 2.74 20.37 -14.53
CA TYR A 188 1.36 19.92 -14.28
C TYR A 188 1.38 18.77 -13.29
N TYR A 189 0.54 18.80 -12.27
CA TYR A 189 0.54 17.79 -11.21
C TYR A 189 -0.84 17.18 -11.06
N LEU A 190 -0.87 15.85 -11.06
CA LEU A 190 -2.05 15.07 -10.82
C LEU A 190 -2.48 15.28 -9.36
N GLN A 191 -3.66 15.89 -9.18
CA GLN A 191 -4.23 16.02 -7.84
C GLN A 191 -4.65 14.63 -7.32
N HIS A 192 -4.70 14.50 -6.00
CA HIS A 192 -5.01 13.23 -5.32
C HIS A 192 -5.98 13.37 -4.15
N ARG A 193 -6.40 14.61 -3.84
CA ARG A 193 -7.16 14.90 -2.63
C ARG A 193 -8.63 15.15 -2.95
N GLY A 194 -9.46 14.20 -2.53
CA GLY A 194 -10.91 14.31 -2.61
C GLY A 194 -11.47 13.89 -3.97
N TYR A 195 -12.76 14.14 -4.16
CA TYR A 195 -13.45 13.82 -5.42
C TYR A 195 -13.28 14.98 -6.42
N PRO A 196 -12.92 14.73 -7.70
CA PRO A 196 -12.88 13.44 -8.41
C PRO A 196 -11.53 12.71 -8.44
N ASP A 197 -10.49 13.25 -7.81
CA ASP A 197 -9.11 12.76 -7.95
C ASP A 197 -8.92 11.31 -7.49
N LEU A 198 -9.54 10.95 -6.34
CA LEU A 198 -9.54 9.59 -5.82
C LEU A 198 -10.24 8.59 -6.75
N GLU A 199 -11.30 9.02 -7.46
CA GLU A 199 -11.99 8.19 -8.45
C GLU A 199 -11.06 7.90 -9.63
N PHE A 200 -10.36 8.92 -10.14
CA PHE A 200 -9.41 8.73 -11.23
C PHE A 200 -8.23 7.85 -10.84
N LEU A 201 -7.63 8.05 -9.66
CA LEU A 201 -6.51 7.23 -9.21
C LEU A 201 -6.91 5.76 -9.01
N ASN A 202 -8.13 5.49 -8.53
CA ASN A 202 -8.64 4.13 -8.45
C ASN A 202 -8.91 3.53 -9.83
N VAL A 203 -9.54 4.26 -10.76
CA VAL A 203 -9.73 3.78 -12.15
C VAL A 203 -8.38 3.52 -12.84
N LEU A 204 -7.42 4.42 -12.65
CA LEU A 204 -6.07 4.31 -13.22
C LEU A 204 -5.35 3.06 -12.73
N THR A 205 -5.47 2.76 -11.44
CA THR A 205 -4.76 1.66 -10.77
C THR A 205 -5.61 0.41 -10.60
N GLY A 206 -6.81 0.37 -11.18
CA GLY A 206 -7.73 -0.76 -11.06
C GLY A 206 -8.11 -1.09 -9.62
N GLY A 207 -8.25 -0.07 -8.77
CA GLY A 207 -8.57 -0.20 -7.34
C GLY A 207 -7.38 -0.52 -6.44
N PHE A 208 -6.14 -0.60 -6.95
CA PHE A 208 -4.96 -0.79 -6.10
C PHE A 208 -4.69 0.43 -5.20
N TYR A 209 -5.05 1.63 -5.65
CA TYR A 209 -4.83 2.87 -4.89
C TYR A 209 -5.46 2.82 -3.50
N ASP A 210 -6.65 2.23 -3.35
CA ASP A 210 -7.32 2.00 -2.07
C ASP A 210 -6.53 1.11 -1.08
N TYR A 211 -5.47 0.44 -1.53
CA TYR A 211 -4.62 -0.42 -0.69
C TYR A 211 -3.17 0.07 -0.63
N ALA A 212 -2.84 1.19 -1.27
CA ALA A 212 -1.47 1.64 -1.42
C ALA A 212 -0.78 1.83 -0.06
N ASP A 213 -1.50 2.34 0.93
CA ASP A 213 -1.03 2.60 2.30
C ASP A 213 -1.64 1.65 3.35
N VAL A 214 -2.03 0.43 2.95
CA VAL A 214 -2.66 -0.52 3.88
C VAL A 214 -1.70 -0.92 5.00
N THR A 215 -2.22 -1.02 6.21
CA THR A 215 -1.49 -1.44 7.41
C THR A 215 -2.18 -2.59 8.11
N MET A 216 -1.39 -3.33 8.88
CA MET A 216 -1.80 -4.33 9.85
C MET A 216 -1.33 -3.90 11.22
N THR A 217 -2.27 -3.73 12.14
CA THR A 217 -1.99 -3.47 13.55
C THR A 217 -2.26 -4.72 14.36
N VAL A 218 -1.23 -5.22 15.04
CA VAL A 218 -1.33 -6.34 15.97
C VAL A 218 -1.32 -5.79 17.38
N CYS A 219 -2.41 -6.02 18.13
CA CYS A 219 -2.54 -5.63 19.53
C CYS A 219 -2.65 -6.85 20.43
N THR A 220 -1.85 -6.92 21.48
CA THR A 220 -1.75 -8.10 22.36
C THR A 220 -1.82 -7.75 23.84
N TYR A 221 -2.48 -8.61 24.60
CA TYR A 221 -2.51 -8.59 26.06
C TYR A 221 -2.37 -10.01 26.58
N GLU A 222 -1.50 -10.21 27.56
CA GLU A 222 -1.27 -11.52 28.19
C GLU A 222 -1.22 -11.39 29.71
N GLU A 223 -1.94 -12.27 30.40
CA GLU A 223 -1.85 -12.48 31.84
C GLU A 223 -1.89 -13.98 32.16
N GLU A 224 -1.73 -14.36 33.44
CA GLU A 224 -1.65 -15.78 33.80
C GLU A 224 -2.94 -16.53 33.40
N GLY A 225 -2.80 -17.41 32.41
CA GLY A 225 -3.88 -18.26 31.89
C GLY A 225 -4.88 -17.57 30.97
N TYR A 226 -4.60 -16.34 30.52
CA TYR A 226 -5.43 -15.59 29.58
C TYR A 226 -4.58 -14.83 28.56
N SER A 227 -5.00 -14.87 27.30
CA SER A 227 -4.36 -14.13 26.21
C SER A 227 -5.41 -13.51 25.30
N LEU A 228 -5.16 -12.28 24.87
CA LEU A 228 -6.02 -11.55 23.94
C LEU A 228 -5.15 -10.97 22.82
N ARG A 229 -5.58 -11.17 21.59
CA ARG A 229 -4.93 -10.65 20.39
C ARG A 229 -5.95 -10.09 19.41
N TYR A 230 -5.64 -8.95 18.83
CA TYR A 230 -6.34 -8.36 17.70
C TYR A 230 -5.35 -8.17 16.55
N ASP A 231 -5.72 -8.64 15.36
CA ASP A 231 -5.05 -8.32 14.11
C ASP A 231 -6.01 -7.41 13.32
N ILE A 232 -5.63 -6.18 13.00
CA ILE A 232 -6.52 -5.15 12.45
C ILE A 232 -5.93 -4.63 11.13
N ALA A 233 -6.62 -4.87 10.01
CA ALA A 233 -6.25 -4.30 8.73
C ALA A 233 -6.94 -2.94 8.53
N ALA A 234 -6.19 -1.93 8.07
CA ALA A 234 -6.69 -0.59 7.86
C ALA A 234 -6.02 0.09 6.65
N VAL A 235 -6.76 1.00 6.00
CA VAL A 235 -6.28 1.90 4.94
C VAL A 235 -6.33 3.31 5.49
N GLY A 236 -5.19 3.98 5.60
CA GLY A 236 -5.05 5.17 6.44
C GLY A 236 -5.58 4.92 7.86
N ASP A 237 -6.53 5.73 8.30
CA ASP A 237 -7.20 5.58 9.61
C ASP A 237 -8.46 4.69 9.56
N THR A 238 -8.85 4.17 8.40
CA THR A 238 -10.08 3.39 8.23
C THR A 238 -9.82 1.90 8.39
N ILE A 239 -10.38 1.28 9.42
CA ILE A 239 -10.35 -0.19 9.59
C ILE A 239 -11.26 -0.84 8.54
N ILE A 240 -10.71 -1.79 7.79
CA ILE A 240 -11.41 -2.54 6.73
C ILE A 240 -11.77 -3.97 7.15
N SER A 241 -10.97 -4.58 8.04
CA SER A 241 -11.26 -5.88 8.65
C SER A 241 -10.50 -6.06 9.95
N PHE A 242 -10.90 -7.03 10.77
CA PHE A 242 -10.08 -7.46 11.91
C PHE A 242 -10.28 -8.94 12.24
N LEU A 243 -9.35 -9.49 13.00
CA LEU A 243 -9.42 -10.79 13.65
C LEU A 243 -9.12 -10.65 15.14
N LYS A 244 -10.04 -11.10 16.00
CA LYS A 244 -9.80 -11.30 17.42
C LYS A 244 -9.49 -12.77 17.70
N LYS A 245 -8.50 -13.00 18.56
CA LYS A 245 -8.16 -14.31 19.13
C LYS A 245 -8.07 -14.17 20.65
N GLU A 246 -8.96 -14.86 21.35
CA GLU A 246 -9.04 -14.84 22.82
C GLU A 246 -8.80 -16.25 23.35
N GLY A 247 -7.82 -16.40 24.23
CA GLY A 247 -7.33 -17.69 24.73
C GLY A 247 -7.46 -17.80 26.23
N ILE A 248 -7.83 -19.00 26.69
CA ILE A 248 -7.90 -19.37 28.10
C ILE A 248 -7.11 -20.67 28.28
N ASP A 249 -6.38 -20.79 29.40
CA ASP A 249 -5.65 -22.01 29.76
C ASP A 249 -6.56 -23.24 29.75
N GLU A 250 -6.10 -24.32 29.10
CA GLU A 250 -6.87 -25.56 28.96
C GLU A 250 -7.30 -26.17 30.31
N SER A 251 -6.53 -25.94 31.37
CA SER A 251 -6.82 -26.42 32.73
C SER A 251 -8.03 -25.74 33.37
N LEU A 252 -8.45 -24.60 32.82
CA LEU A 252 -9.61 -23.83 33.26
C LEU A 252 -10.89 -24.18 32.48
N VAL A 253 -10.78 -25.02 31.45
CA VAL A 253 -11.88 -25.36 30.53
C VAL A 253 -12.21 -26.85 30.61
N ASP A 254 -13.50 -27.19 30.48
CA ASP A 254 -13.91 -28.59 30.28
C ASP A 254 -13.66 -29.00 28.82
N LEU A 255 -12.53 -29.66 28.57
CA LEU A 255 -12.14 -30.13 27.24
C LEU A 255 -13.17 -31.07 26.58
N SER A 256 -14.03 -31.72 27.37
CA SER A 256 -15.09 -32.58 26.81
C SER A 256 -16.20 -31.78 26.09
N LEU A 257 -16.30 -30.47 26.37
CA LEU A 257 -17.29 -29.57 25.75
C LEU A 257 -16.72 -28.74 24.60
N VAL A 258 -15.39 -28.72 24.42
CA VAL A 258 -14.73 -27.85 23.43
C VAL A 258 -15.17 -28.16 22.01
N GLU A 259 -15.31 -29.44 21.65
CA GLU A 259 -15.76 -29.83 20.30
C GLU A 259 -17.21 -29.37 20.03
N GLN A 260 -18.08 -29.42 21.03
CA GLN A 260 -19.44 -28.89 20.90
C GLN A 260 -19.42 -27.37 20.75
N PHE A 261 -18.60 -26.68 21.57
CA PHE A 261 -18.48 -25.24 21.52
C PHE A 261 -17.91 -24.75 20.18
N LYS A 262 -16.94 -25.49 19.61
CA LYS A 262 -16.43 -25.26 18.26
C LYS A 262 -17.54 -25.29 17.22
N LEU A 263 -18.34 -26.35 17.22
CA LEU A 263 -19.45 -26.49 16.27
C LEU A 263 -20.49 -25.37 16.42
N GLU A 264 -20.83 -24.99 17.65
CA GLU A 264 -21.77 -23.89 17.92
C GLU A 264 -21.21 -22.53 17.46
N GLN A 265 -19.91 -22.30 17.65
CA GLN A 265 -19.24 -21.08 17.20
C GLN A 265 -19.20 -20.98 15.67
N GLU A 266 -18.79 -22.05 14.98
CA GLU A 266 -18.76 -22.09 13.52
C GLU A 266 -20.15 -21.87 12.92
N GLN A 267 -21.18 -22.56 13.45
CA GLN A 267 -22.57 -22.36 13.02
C GLN A 267 -23.06 -20.93 13.25
N ARG A 268 -22.65 -20.28 14.35
CA ARG A 268 -23.01 -18.89 14.62
C ARG A 268 -22.38 -17.94 13.60
N CYS A 269 -21.10 -18.11 13.31
CA CYS A 269 -20.39 -17.32 12.31
C CYS A 269 -20.98 -17.53 10.91
N ASP A 270 -21.26 -18.77 10.50
CA ASP A 270 -21.83 -19.10 9.18
C ASP A 270 -23.22 -18.48 8.94
N MET A 271 -23.95 -18.09 9.99
CA MET A 271 -25.23 -17.38 9.89
C MET A 271 -25.10 -15.86 9.70
N LEU A 272 -23.91 -15.31 9.89
CA LEU A 272 -23.64 -13.87 9.85
C LEU A 272 -22.70 -13.56 8.69
N SER A 273 -23.18 -12.78 7.72
CA SER A 273 -22.36 -12.39 6.58
C SER A 273 -21.13 -11.60 7.04
N GLY A 274 -19.96 -11.86 6.45
CA GLY A 274 -18.73 -11.16 6.78
C GLY A 274 -18.13 -11.53 8.13
N ILE A 275 -18.61 -12.60 8.78
CA ILE A 275 -18.14 -13.06 10.08
C ILE A 275 -17.56 -14.47 9.99
N TYR A 276 -16.36 -14.65 10.53
CA TYR A 276 -15.63 -15.91 10.51
C TYR A 276 -15.16 -16.26 11.92
N GLY A 277 -15.02 -17.55 12.24
CA GLY A 277 -14.54 -17.91 13.56
C GLY A 277 -14.62 -19.41 13.82
N SER A 278 -13.84 -19.84 14.79
CA SER A 278 -13.81 -21.22 15.27
C SER A 278 -13.32 -21.25 16.72
N VAL A 279 -13.10 -22.46 17.22
CA VAL A 279 -12.41 -22.73 18.47
C VAL A 279 -11.19 -23.58 18.17
N LEU A 280 -10.03 -23.12 18.61
CA LEU A 280 -8.73 -23.76 18.38
C LEU A 280 -8.18 -24.25 19.72
N VAL A 281 -7.53 -25.43 19.70
CA VAL A 281 -6.81 -25.95 20.86
C VAL A 281 -5.36 -26.13 20.44
N GLU A 282 -4.49 -25.28 20.98
CA GLU A 282 -3.07 -25.28 20.66
C GLU A 282 -2.27 -24.72 21.85
N ASP A 283 -1.03 -25.21 22.01
CA ASP A 283 -0.10 -24.72 23.03
C ASP A 283 -0.63 -24.69 24.48
N GLY A 284 -1.53 -25.62 24.82
CA GLY A 284 -2.12 -25.70 26.16
C GLY A 284 -3.22 -24.66 26.43
N MET A 285 -3.73 -24.02 25.38
CA MET A 285 -4.77 -22.99 25.44
C MET A 285 -5.96 -23.38 24.56
N VAL A 286 -7.15 -22.95 24.97
CA VAL A 286 -8.37 -22.97 24.15
C VAL A 286 -8.64 -21.55 23.67
N PHE A 287 -8.55 -21.34 22.36
CA PHE A 287 -8.79 -20.05 21.73
C PHE A 287 -10.16 -19.99 21.07
N THR A 288 -10.90 -18.92 21.31
CA THR A 288 -12.03 -18.51 20.47
C THR A 288 -11.54 -17.45 19.48
N THR A 289 -11.75 -17.69 18.20
CA THR A 289 -11.39 -16.76 17.13
C THR A 289 -12.63 -16.11 16.53
N PHE A 290 -12.47 -14.88 16.06
CA PHE A 290 -13.54 -14.07 15.51
C PHE A 290 -13.00 -13.06 14.50
N GLY A 291 -13.21 -13.31 13.21
CA GLY A 291 -12.86 -12.42 12.11
C GLY A 291 -14.07 -11.66 11.57
N VAL A 292 -13.86 -10.40 11.18
CA VAL A 292 -14.89 -9.51 10.61
C VAL A 292 -14.36 -8.82 9.36
N ASP A 293 -15.13 -8.96 8.29
CA ASP A 293 -15.08 -8.10 7.12
C ASP A 293 -16.12 -6.98 7.24
N PHE A 294 -15.68 -5.74 7.41
CA PHE A 294 -16.59 -4.61 7.62
C PHE A 294 -17.35 -4.20 6.35
N SER A 295 -16.93 -4.66 5.17
CA SER A 295 -17.66 -4.38 3.93
C SER A 295 -18.89 -5.27 3.75
N ALA A 296 -18.86 -6.50 4.29
CA ALA A 296 -19.98 -7.46 4.22
C ALA A 296 -20.78 -7.56 5.53
N ALA A 297 -20.16 -7.27 6.68
CA ALA A 297 -20.78 -7.48 7.99
C ALA A 297 -21.94 -6.51 8.25
N ASN A 298 -23.02 -7.06 8.78
CA ASN A 298 -24.16 -6.24 9.20
C ASN A 298 -23.85 -5.52 10.51
N GLN A 299 -23.87 -4.20 10.46
CA GLN A 299 -23.63 -3.34 11.61
C GLN A 299 -24.56 -3.60 12.81
N THR A 300 -25.84 -3.90 12.57
CA THR A 300 -26.79 -4.21 13.66
C THR A 300 -26.39 -5.50 14.36
N ASP A 301 -25.94 -6.50 13.59
CA ASP A 301 -25.47 -7.77 14.15
C ASP A 301 -24.16 -7.57 14.94
N LEU A 302 -23.25 -6.73 14.44
CA LEU A 302 -22.01 -6.38 15.15
C LEU A 302 -22.27 -5.68 16.49
N VAL A 303 -23.20 -4.72 16.53
CA VAL A 303 -23.59 -4.02 17.77
C VAL A 303 -24.31 -4.98 18.72
N ASN A 304 -25.25 -5.79 18.24
CA ASN A 304 -25.99 -6.74 19.07
C ASN A 304 -25.08 -7.83 19.67
N ALA A 305 -24.02 -8.21 18.95
CA ALA A 305 -23.00 -9.13 19.43
C ALA A 305 -21.95 -8.46 20.34
N GLY A 306 -22.01 -7.14 20.53
CA GLY A 306 -21.08 -6.39 21.37
C GLY A 306 -19.67 -6.27 20.80
N ILE A 307 -19.52 -6.45 19.48
CA ILE A 307 -18.23 -6.39 18.78
C ILE A 307 -17.79 -4.95 18.58
N VAL A 308 -18.74 -4.04 18.34
CA VAL A 308 -18.51 -2.61 18.22
C VAL A 308 -19.35 -1.86 19.25
N SER A 309 -18.79 -0.82 19.88
CA SER A 309 -19.50 0.00 20.86
C SER A 309 -20.48 0.92 20.13
N GLY A 310 -21.78 0.67 20.25
CA GLY A 310 -22.85 1.33 19.48
C GLY A 310 -23.10 2.82 19.75
N ALA A 311 -22.08 3.67 19.81
CA ALA A 311 -22.24 5.12 19.78
C ALA A 311 -22.41 5.59 18.32
N TYR A 312 -23.66 5.85 17.92
CA TYR A 312 -23.97 6.51 16.65
C TYR A 312 -24.85 7.75 16.89
N ASP A 313 -24.33 8.93 16.50
CA ASP A 313 -25.17 10.09 16.16
C ASP A 313 -25.48 10.03 14.66
N THR A 314 -26.64 10.55 14.32
CA THR A 314 -27.47 10.25 13.15
C THR A 314 -27.01 10.80 11.80
N SER A 315 -25.69 10.96 11.58
CA SER A 315 -25.14 11.37 10.29
C SER A 315 -23.77 10.72 10.08
N PHE A 316 -23.61 9.98 8.97
CA PHE A 316 -22.52 9.05 8.58
C PHE A 316 -22.75 7.61 9.10
N ALA A 317 -22.63 6.53 8.33
CA ALA A 317 -21.59 6.16 7.36
C ALA A 317 -20.16 6.35 7.89
N GLU A 318 -19.96 6.33 9.22
CA GLU A 318 -18.69 6.65 9.86
C GLU A 318 -17.88 5.35 10.08
N TYR A 319 -16.71 5.34 9.46
CA TYR A 319 -15.68 4.31 9.47
C TYR A 319 -15.13 4.09 10.89
N LEU A 320 -14.62 2.88 11.16
CA LEU A 320 -13.95 2.59 12.43
C LEU A 320 -12.51 3.14 12.37
N SER A 321 -12.21 4.10 13.25
CA SER A 321 -10.90 4.76 13.33
C SER A 321 -9.85 3.83 13.97
N LEU A 322 -8.76 3.58 13.24
CA LEU A 322 -7.62 2.81 13.73
C LEU A 322 -6.95 3.50 14.92
N SER A 323 -6.63 4.79 14.77
CA SER A 323 -5.95 5.59 15.81
C SER A 323 -6.76 5.66 17.11
N SER A 324 -8.09 5.81 17.01
CA SER A 324 -8.98 5.80 18.18
C SER A 324 -9.03 4.41 18.83
N THR A 325 -9.01 3.34 18.02
CA THR A 325 -9.01 1.96 18.51
C THR A 325 -7.72 1.63 19.25
N ILE A 326 -6.56 1.96 18.66
CA ILE A 326 -5.24 1.79 19.28
C ILE A 326 -5.18 2.56 20.59
N SER A 327 -5.57 3.85 20.59
CA SER A 327 -5.55 4.67 21.81
C SER A 327 -6.41 4.08 22.93
N GLY A 328 -7.57 3.51 22.58
CA GLY A 328 -8.43 2.81 23.54
C GLY A 328 -7.74 1.57 24.11
N PHE A 329 -7.19 0.73 23.25
CA PHE A 329 -6.47 -0.48 23.64
C PHE A 329 -5.25 -0.20 24.53
N GLU A 330 -4.42 0.78 24.17
CA GLU A 330 -3.27 1.19 24.97
C GLU A 330 -3.70 1.76 26.33
N SER A 331 -4.83 2.47 26.39
CA SER A 331 -5.38 2.97 27.66
C SER A 331 -5.85 1.86 28.60
N ASP A 332 -6.23 0.70 28.03
CA ASP A 332 -6.61 -0.52 28.75
C ASP A 332 -5.41 -1.46 29.00
N GLY A 333 -4.19 -1.05 28.61
CA GLY A 333 -2.96 -1.80 28.84
C GLY A 333 -2.64 -2.87 27.81
N ILE A 334 -3.23 -2.78 26.61
CA ILE A 334 -2.94 -3.65 25.46
C ILE A 334 -1.82 -3.03 24.63
N ASP A 335 -0.79 -3.80 24.29
CA ASP A 335 0.34 -3.34 23.48
C ASP A 335 0.02 -3.49 21.99
N CYS A 336 0.16 -2.42 21.20
CA CYS A 336 -0.13 -2.39 19.76
C CYS A 336 1.12 -2.11 18.91
N VAL A 337 1.25 -2.83 17.78
CA VAL A 337 2.31 -2.62 16.79
C VAL A 337 1.69 -2.58 15.40
N THR A 338 1.96 -1.51 14.65
CA THR A 338 1.48 -1.32 13.27
C THR A 338 2.61 -1.57 12.27
N THR A 339 2.32 -2.29 11.19
CA THR A 339 3.23 -2.55 10.06
C THR A 339 2.45 -2.67 8.75
N PRO A 340 3.03 -2.32 7.58
CA PRO A 340 4.29 -1.61 7.40
C PRO A 340 4.25 -0.20 8.00
N GLN A 341 5.42 0.41 8.14
CA GLN A 341 5.57 1.82 8.50
C GLN A 341 5.84 2.60 7.23
N TYR A 342 4.91 3.48 6.87
CA TYR A 342 5.11 4.47 5.82
C TYR A 342 5.76 5.71 6.44
N GLU A 343 6.72 6.33 5.77
CA GLU A 343 7.30 7.58 6.29
C GLU A 343 6.18 8.64 6.39
N GLU A 344 6.01 9.24 7.58
CA GLU A 344 5.13 10.40 7.74
C GLU A 344 5.76 11.58 6.96
N GLU A 345 5.13 12.00 5.87
CA GLU A 345 5.52 13.19 5.10
C GLU A 345 5.10 14.52 5.78
#